data_AF-A0A3G3K421-F1
#
_entry.id   AF-A0A3G3K421-F1
#
_cell.length_a   1.000
_cell.length_b   1.000
_cell.length_c   1.000
_cell.angle_alpha   90.00
_cell.angle_beta   90.00
_cell.angle_gamma   90.00
#
_symmetry.space_group_name_H-M   'P 1'
#
loop_
_entity.id
_entity.type
_entity.pdbx_description
1 polymer ?
#
loop_
_entity_poly.entity_id
_entity_poly.type
_entity_poly.pdbx_seq_one_letter_code
_entity_poly.pdbx_strand_id
1 'polypeptide(L)'
;MDGLSNMRKLFLIPIVCSLLIAGCGGEKKEPQASISTESVEPAASPAAETGSETPSLPSSDPAASPSQSASPSTSASPSASDSPSPSVSPSASPSQPAAKPQTEPKAEQTVEGIVPSEIDIPDIGVDADVISLGLTKDGAMDVPSDADDVGWFKPGYRPGIPGHAVVAGHVDSKTGPAVFYKLKTLKKGSKIILRSKKGEEMVFRVVGSEKYPYNDAPLEKIFGPSDKPLLNLITCTGLFSRSKGTHQERLVVTAELVPPSAA
;
A
#
# COMPACT_ATOMS: atom_id res chain seq x y z
N MET A 1 16.12 -47.57 -15.44
CA MET A 1 15.64 -46.19 -15.20
C MET A 1 14.58 -46.30 -14.14
N ASP A 2 14.78 -45.71 -12.96
CA ASP A 2 13.71 -45.30 -12.04
C ASP A 2 14.37 -44.51 -10.92
N GLY A 3 14.28 -43.18 -11.02
CA GLY A 3 14.94 -42.26 -10.11
C GLY A 3 14.25 -40.92 -10.18
N LEU A 4 13.06 -40.82 -9.57
CA LEU A 4 12.45 -39.53 -9.23
C LEU A 4 11.47 -39.70 -8.08
N SER A 5 12.00 -40.07 -6.91
CA SER A 5 11.26 -39.98 -5.65
C SER A 5 12.16 -39.35 -4.59
N ASN A 6 12.23 -38.01 -4.62
CA ASN A 6 12.46 -37.16 -3.45
C ASN A 6 12.71 -35.71 -3.88
N MET A 7 11.73 -34.83 -3.66
CA MET A 7 11.94 -33.45 -3.19
C MET A 7 10.58 -32.78 -2.94
N ARG A 8 9.88 -33.25 -1.92
CA ARG A 8 8.79 -32.51 -1.26
C ARG A 8 8.99 -32.67 0.23
N LYS A 9 9.92 -31.90 0.81
CA LYS A 9 10.05 -31.62 2.26
C LYS A 9 11.31 -30.79 2.53
N LEU A 10 11.14 -29.47 2.60
CA LEU A 10 11.93 -28.45 3.32
C LEU A 10 11.45 -27.10 2.74
N PHE A 11 10.84 -26.17 3.46
CA PHE A 11 11.11 -25.70 4.81
C PHE A 11 9.81 -25.17 5.45
N LEU A 12 9.44 -25.76 6.58
CA LEU A 12 8.64 -25.09 7.60
C LEU A 12 9.67 -24.51 8.58
N ILE A 13 10.02 -23.24 8.44
CA ILE A 13 10.66 -22.51 9.54
C ILE A 13 9.61 -21.54 10.08
N PRO A 14 9.09 -21.75 11.29
CA PRO A 14 8.30 -20.73 11.95
C PRO A 14 9.31 -19.69 12.48
N ILE A 15 9.81 -18.82 11.61
CA ILE A 15 10.51 -17.62 12.07
C ILE A 15 9.41 -16.62 12.38
N VAL A 16 9.06 -16.52 13.65
CA VAL A 16 8.40 -15.32 14.19
C VAL A 16 9.45 -14.21 14.11
N CYS A 17 9.67 -13.72 12.88
CA CYS A 17 10.66 -12.71 12.58
C CYS A 17 9.93 -11.39 12.67
N SER A 18 10.19 -10.63 13.73
CA SER A 18 9.79 -9.24 13.87
C SER A 18 10.48 -8.41 12.77
N LEU A 19 10.00 -8.50 11.53
CA LEU A 19 10.38 -7.62 10.42
C LEU A 19 9.80 -6.22 10.68
N LEU A 20 10.39 -5.51 11.64
CA LEU A 20 10.21 -4.07 11.75
C LEU A 20 11.05 -3.42 10.66
N ILE A 21 10.54 -2.38 10.02
CA ILE A 21 11.35 -1.54 9.14
C ILE A 21 12.32 -0.78 10.04
N ALA A 22 13.63 -0.83 9.73
CA ALA A 22 14.65 -0.16 10.51
C ALA A 22 14.24 1.32 10.78
N GLY A 23 14.40 1.76 12.02
CA GLY A 23 14.05 3.13 12.42
C GLY A 23 14.83 4.14 11.58
N CYS A 24 14.14 5.20 11.14
CA CYS A 24 14.74 6.35 10.47
C CYS A 24 15.54 7.19 11.49
N GLY A 25 16.69 6.67 11.91
CA GLY A 25 17.56 7.29 12.92
C GLY A 25 18.99 6.83 12.68
N GLY A 26 19.71 7.55 11.83
CA GLY A 26 21.09 7.22 11.49
C GLY A 26 22.03 7.34 12.67
N GLU A 27 22.82 6.29 12.91
CA GLU A 27 24.13 6.36 13.54
C GLU A 27 24.98 5.17 13.05
N LYS A 28 25.83 5.40 12.05
CA LYS A 28 27.06 4.61 11.90
C LYS A 28 28.00 5.11 13.00
N LYS A 29 28.25 4.27 14.00
CA LYS A 29 29.24 4.53 15.05
C LYS A 29 30.64 4.38 14.45
N GLU A 30 31.21 5.46 13.93
CA GLU A 30 32.64 5.52 13.64
C GLU A 30 33.44 5.60 14.95
N PRO A 31 34.65 4.98 15.00
CA PRO A 31 35.44 4.94 16.22
C PRO A 31 36.00 6.33 16.55
N GLN A 32 35.82 6.72 17.81
CA GLN A 32 36.30 7.99 18.34
C GLN A 32 37.83 8.11 18.17
N ALA A 33 38.24 9.09 17.37
CA ALA A 33 39.55 9.69 17.46
C ALA A 33 39.47 10.88 18.43
N SER A 34 40.24 10.76 19.50
CA SER A 34 40.56 11.76 20.51
C SER A 34 41.11 13.05 19.91
N ILE A 35 40.51 14.20 20.25
CA ILE A 35 41.24 15.47 20.36
C ILE A 35 40.70 16.29 21.53
N SER A 36 41.62 17.04 22.10
CA SER A 36 41.62 17.64 23.43
C SER A 36 40.75 18.89 23.59
N THR A 37 40.26 19.04 24.81
CA THR A 37 40.04 20.26 25.62
C THR A 37 40.26 21.63 24.96
N GLU A 38 39.25 22.49 25.03
CA GLU A 38 39.44 23.85 25.59
C GLU A 38 38.15 24.35 26.25
N SER A 39 38.32 24.86 27.47
CA SER A 39 37.29 25.34 28.39
C SER A 39 36.94 26.80 28.09
N VAL A 40 35.65 27.14 28.00
CA VAL A 40 35.14 28.46 28.41
C VAL A 40 33.76 28.28 29.05
N GLU A 41 33.66 28.72 30.30
CA GLU A 41 32.46 28.75 31.14
C GLU A 41 32.09 30.25 31.42
N PRO A 42 31.02 30.60 32.16
CA PRO A 42 29.72 30.98 31.60
C PRO A 42 29.29 32.43 31.93
N ALA A 43 28.13 32.86 31.42
CA ALA A 43 27.42 34.03 31.95
C ALA A 43 25.91 33.76 32.10
N ALA A 44 25.44 33.81 33.35
CA ALA A 44 24.06 34.02 33.78
C ALA A 44 23.55 35.39 33.28
N SER A 45 22.27 35.78 33.21
CA SER A 45 21.02 35.55 33.97
C SER A 45 19.91 36.36 33.21
N PRO A 46 18.66 36.59 33.69
CA PRO A 46 17.84 35.92 34.70
C PRO A 46 16.42 35.57 34.20
N ALA A 47 15.65 34.96 35.12
CA ALA A 47 14.24 34.63 35.06
C ALA A 47 13.28 35.81 35.28
N ALA A 48 12.09 35.73 34.67
CA ALA A 48 10.77 36.24 35.06
C ALA A 48 9.81 35.79 33.94
N GLU A 49 8.54 35.46 34.10
CA GLU A 49 7.61 35.54 35.22
C GLU A 49 6.40 34.64 34.88
N THR A 50 5.65 34.38 35.93
CA THR A 50 4.38 33.67 36.07
C THR A 50 3.23 34.14 35.17
N GLY A 51 2.38 33.20 34.76
CA GLY A 51 1.09 33.47 34.11
C GLY A 51 0.21 32.22 34.02
N SER A 52 -0.32 31.77 35.17
CA SER A 52 -1.48 30.88 35.22
C SER A 52 -2.75 31.69 34.96
N GLU A 53 -3.43 31.45 33.85
CA GLU A 53 -4.86 31.76 33.72
C GLU A 53 -5.59 30.63 33.01
N THR A 54 -6.43 29.96 33.78
CA THR A 54 -7.60 29.18 33.37
C THR A 54 -8.56 29.41 34.54
N PRO A 55 -9.78 29.94 34.33
CA PRO A 55 -10.86 29.07 33.88
C PRO A 55 -12.00 29.73 33.08
N SER A 56 -12.77 28.89 32.39
CA SER A 56 -14.25 28.76 32.48
C SER A 56 -14.95 28.65 31.12
N LEU A 57 -15.69 27.55 31.00
CA LEU A 57 -16.70 27.25 29.98
C LEU A 57 -17.86 28.26 30.04
N PRO A 58 -18.69 28.34 28.99
CA PRO A 58 -19.99 27.70 29.16
C PRO A 58 -20.44 26.79 28.01
N SER A 59 -21.12 25.71 28.40
CA SER A 59 -21.97 24.86 27.59
C SER A 59 -23.17 25.63 27.03
N SER A 60 -23.64 25.26 25.84
CA SER A 60 -25.04 25.41 25.44
C SER A 60 -25.40 24.30 24.46
N ASP A 61 -26.36 23.49 24.90
CA ASP A 61 -26.98 22.36 24.21
C ASP A 61 -27.67 22.72 22.88
N PRO A 62 -27.86 21.73 21.99
CA PRO A 62 -28.65 21.88 20.77
C PRO A 62 -30.15 21.69 21.05
N ALA A 63 -30.96 22.67 20.67
CA ALA A 63 -32.41 22.58 20.73
C ALA A 63 -33.04 22.16 19.39
N ALA A 64 -33.84 21.10 19.48
CA ALA A 64 -35.13 20.88 18.80
C ALA A 64 -35.17 20.44 17.31
N SER A 65 -35.28 19.12 17.11
CA SER A 65 -36.50 18.36 16.76
C SER A 65 -37.38 18.71 15.52
N PRO A 66 -38.21 17.76 15.05
CA PRO A 66 -38.36 17.42 13.63
C PRO A 66 -39.66 17.92 13.01
N SER A 67 -39.72 17.96 11.67
CA SER A 67 -40.98 18.10 10.93
C SER A 67 -41.34 16.80 10.22
N GLN A 68 -42.46 16.22 10.67
CA GLN A 68 -43.23 15.17 10.03
C GLN A 68 -44.15 15.75 8.95
N SER A 69 -44.35 15.03 7.85
CA SER A 69 -45.64 14.81 7.14
C SER A 69 -45.37 13.93 5.93
N ALA A 70 -45.76 12.66 5.94
CA ALA A 70 -47.11 12.14 5.71
C ALA A 70 -47.38 11.83 4.21
N SER A 71 -47.73 10.56 3.99
CA SER A 71 -48.16 9.79 2.80
C SER A 71 -49.40 10.40 2.07
N PRO A 72 -50.06 9.80 1.03
CA PRO A 72 -49.95 8.44 0.48
C PRO A 72 -50.09 8.28 -1.06
N SER A 73 -50.04 7.01 -1.45
CA SER A 73 -50.34 6.34 -2.71
C SER A 73 -51.45 6.94 -3.58
N THR A 74 -51.23 6.93 -4.90
CA THR A 74 -52.30 6.88 -5.91
C THR A 74 -52.19 5.60 -6.74
N SER A 75 -53.27 4.83 -6.65
CA SER A 75 -53.66 3.66 -7.42
C SER A 75 -53.78 3.95 -8.92
N ALA A 76 -53.44 2.98 -9.78
CA ALA A 76 -54.35 2.45 -10.81
C ALA A 76 -53.67 1.42 -11.73
N SER A 77 -54.24 0.22 -11.75
CA SER A 77 -54.22 -0.79 -12.81
C SER A 77 -55.65 -1.39 -12.79
N PRO A 78 -56.19 -2.11 -13.81
CA PRO A 78 -55.78 -2.36 -15.19
C PRO A 78 -56.91 -1.98 -16.19
N SER A 79 -56.72 -2.17 -17.50
CA SER A 79 -57.83 -2.51 -18.39
C SER A 79 -57.34 -3.25 -19.63
N ALA A 80 -58.09 -4.30 -19.97
CA ALA A 80 -57.94 -5.20 -21.11
C ALA A 80 -58.27 -4.44 -22.43
N SER A 81 -58.28 -4.98 -23.64
CA SER A 81 -58.25 -6.30 -24.26
C SER A 81 -58.10 -5.99 -25.76
N ASP A 82 -57.34 -6.77 -26.54
CA ASP A 82 -57.87 -7.35 -27.79
C ASP A 82 -56.81 -8.20 -28.51
N SER A 83 -57.22 -9.40 -28.88
CA SER A 83 -56.65 -10.26 -29.92
C SER A 83 -57.80 -10.54 -30.88
N PRO A 84 -57.55 -10.63 -32.20
CA PRO A 84 -57.30 -11.97 -32.73
C PRO A 84 -56.25 -12.06 -33.85
N SER A 85 -55.72 -13.28 -33.95
CA SER A 85 -54.85 -13.82 -34.98
C SER A 85 -55.50 -13.82 -36.38
N PRO A 86 -54.70 -13.92 -37.46
CA PRO A 86 -54.70 -15.22 -38.14
C PRO A 86 -53.30 -15.74 -38.54
N SER A 87 -53.11 -17.00 -38.16
CA SER A 87 -52.43 -18.10 -38.86
C SER A 87 -51.77 -17.81 -40.22
N VAL A 88 -50.45 -17.94 -40.28
CA VAL A 88 -49.76 -18.62 -41.38
C VAL A 88 -48.58 -19.44 -40.86
N SER A 89 -48.65 -20.75 -41.07
CA SER A 89 -47.50 -21.65 -41.16
C SER A 89 -47.44 -22.11 -42.62
N PRO A 90 -46.27 -22.24 -43.25
CA PRO A 90 -45.57 -23.51 -43.11
C PRO A 90 -44.03 -23.44 -43.19
N SER A 91 -43.43 -24.62 -43.01
CA SER A 91 -42.11 -25.06 -43.48
C SER A 91 -41.01 -25.07 -42.42
N ALA A 92 -40.97 -26.19 -41.70
CA ALA A 92 -39.80 -26.66 -40.99
C ALA A 92 -38.61 -26.77 -41.95
N SER A 93 -37.57 -26.00 -41.66
CA SER A 93 -36.21 -26.23 -42.16
C SER A 93 -35.42 -26.89 -41.02
N PRO A 94 -34.64 -27.96 -41.26
CA PRO A 94 -33.83 -28.55 -40.20
C PRO A 94 -32.72 -27.55 -39.84
N SER A 95 -32.94 -26.80 -38.77
CA SER A 95 -31.91 -25.97 -38.15
C SER A 95 -30.79 -26.88 -37.64
N GLN A 96 -29.67 -26.80 -38.34
CA GLN A 96 -28.36 -27.28 -37.93
C GLN A 96 -28.14 -27.01 -36.44
N PRO A 97 -27.67 -27.98 -35.64
CA PRO A 97 -27.34 -27.73 -34.24
C PRO A 97 -26.34 -26.58 -34.15
N ALA A 98 -26.76 -25.48 -33.52
CA ALA A 98 -25.86 -24.38 -33.19
C ALA A 98 -24.74 -24.95 -32.33
N ALA A 99 -23.53 -25.01 -32.90
CA ALA A 99 -22.33 -25.35 -32.17
C ALA A 99 -22.22 -24.38 -30.99
N LYS A 100 -22.22 -24.95 -29.77
CA LYS A 100 -21.95 -24.18 -28.55
C LYS A 100 -20.63 -23.42 -28.76
N PRO A 101 -20.54 -22.13 -28.39
CA PRO A 101 -19.25 -21.45 -28.36
C PRO A 101 -18.34 -22.26 -27.45
N GLN A 102 -17.34 -22.91 -28.04
CA GLN A 102 -16.24 -23.47 -27.27
C GLN A 102 -15.48 -22.27 -26.74
N THR A 103 -15.69 -21.96 -25.46
CA THR A 103 -14.79 -21.09 -24.71
C THR A 103 -13.43 -21.76 -24.73
N GLU A 104 -12.58 -21.36 -25.67
CA GLU A 104 -11.16 -21.70 -25.62
C GLU A 104 -10.64 -21.27 -24.23
N PRO A 105 -9.89 -22.13 -23.53
CA PRO A 105 -9.27 -21.74 -22.29
C PRO A 105 -8.36 -20.56 -22.59
N LYS A 106 -8.68 -19.38 -22.06
CA LYS A 106 -7.78 -18.23 -22.12
C LYS A 106 -6.49 -18.67 -21.47
N ALA A 107 -5.45 -18.87 -22.27
CA ALA A 107 -4.12 -19.23 -21.78
C ALA A 107 -3.78 -18.27 -20.64
N GLU A 108 -3.60 -18.81 -19.45
CA GLU A 108 -3.25 -18.05 -18.27
C GLU A 108 -1.83 -17.55 -18.50
N GLN A 109 -1.72 -16.30 -18.97
CA GLN A 109 -0.45 -15.67 -19.23
C GLN A 109 0.26 -15.54 -17.87
N THR A 110 1.24 -16.41 -17.64
CA THR A 110 2.13 -16.31 -16.49
C THR A 110 2.92 -15.02 -16.64
N VAL A 111 2.53 -13.97 -15.90
CA VAL A 111 3.27 -12.71 -15.88
C VAL A 111 4.58 -12.96 -15.13
N GLU A 112 5.70 -12.88 -15.84
CA GLU A 112 7.02 -12.89 -15.20
C GLU A 112 7.21 -11.55 -14.47
N GLY A 113 7.36 -11.60 -13.14
CA GLY A 113 7.54 -10.39 -12.33
C GLY A 113 8.83 -9.64 -12.65
N ILE A 114 8.86 -8.33 -12.46
CA ILE A 114 10.02 -7.49 -12.80
C ILE A 114 10.99 -7.31 -11.63
N VAL A 115 12.23 -6.90 -11.94
CA VAL A 115 13.10 -6.22 -10.97
C VAL A 115 12.90 -4.72 -11.18
N PRO A 116 12.25 -4.00 -10.24
CA PRO A 116 12.00 -2.58 -10.41
C PRO A 116 13.31 -1.80 -10.31
N SER A 117 13.44 -0.77 -11.14
CA SER A 117 14.50 0.23 -11.11
C SER A 117 13.98 1.65 -10.97
N GLU A 118 12.73 1.90 -11.33
CA GLU A 118 12.07 3.20 -11.19
C GLU A 118 10.64 3.02 -10.69
N ILE A 119 10.15 4.00 -9.95
CA ILE A 119 8.75 4.13 -9.54
C ILE A 119 8.22 5.51 -9.93
N ASP A 120 7.01 5.53 -10.48
CA ASP A 120 6.27 6.76 -10.79
C ASP A 120 4.86 6.70 -10.16
N ILE A 121 4.49 7.78 -9.48
CA ILE A 121 3.17 7.96 -8.85
C ILE A 121 2.68 9.39 -9.15
N PRO A 122 2.00 9.60 -10.30
CA PRO A 122 1.69 10.93 -10.81
C PRO A 122 0.86 11.79 -9.84
N ASP A 123 -0.12 11.18 -9.16
CA ASP A 123 -1.06 11.86 -8.28
C ASP A 123 -0.39 12.56 -7.09
N ILE A 124 0.84 12.16 -6.74
CA ILE A 124 1.63 12.75 -5.65
C ILE A 124 2.99 13.31 -6.13
N GLY A 125 3.28 13.21 -7.44
CA GLY A 125 4.51 13.73 -8.06
C GLY A 125 5.76 12.97 -7.64
N VAL A 126 5.66 11.65 -7.43
CA VAL A 126 6.83 10.80 -7.20
C VAL A 126 7.33 10.31 -8.55
N ASP A 127 8.62 10.51 -8.81
CA ASP A 127 9.39 9.93 -9.90
C ASP A 127 10.78 9.67 -9.30
N ALA A 128 11.10 8.41 -9.01
CA ALA A 128 12.25 8.06 -8.16
C ALA A 128 12.91 6.74 -8.57
N ASP A 129 14.21 6.66 -8.31
CA ASP A 129 14.99 5.43 -8.43
C ASP A 129 14.56 4.40 -7.38
N VAL A 130 14.57 3.13 -7.79
CA VAL A 130 14.28 1.98 -6.93
C VAL A 130 15.56 1.18 -6.70
N ILE A 131 16.08 1.24 -5.47
CA ILE A 131 17.21 0.41 -5.04
C ILE A 131 16.74 -0.94 -4.50
N SER A 132 17.62 -1.93 -4.47
CA SER A 132 17.33 -3.22 -3.83
C SER A 132 17.67 -3.16 -2.34
N LEU A 133 16.70 -3.48 -1.49
CA LEU A 133 16.87 -3.60 -0.04
C LEU A 133 16.91 -5.06 0.38
N GLY A 134 17.68 -5.32 1.43
CA GLY A 134 17.78 -6.61 2.08
C GLY A 134 17.22 -6.59 3.50
N LEU A 135 17.75 -7.49 4.32
CA LEU A 135 17.53 -7.51 5.76
C LEU A 135 18.76 -6.94 6.47
N THR A 136 18.56 -6.22 7.56
CA THR A 136 19.62 -5.86 8.49
C THR A 136 20.08 -7.09 9.28
N LYS A 137 21.16 -6.95 10.06
CA LYS A 137 21.66 -8.03 10.95
C LYS A 137 20.62 -8.51 11.96
N ASP A 138 19.70 -7.63 12.35
CA ASP A 138 18.67 -7.90 13.34
C ASP A 138 17.38 -8.46 12.71
N GLY A 139 17.37 -8.73 11.40
CA GLY A 139 16.22 -9.28 10.68
C GLY A 139 15.15 -8.25 10.33
N ALA A 140 15.43 -6.96 10.49
CA ALA A 140 14.58 -5.87 10.03
C ALA A 140 14.73 -5.67 8.51
N MET A 141 13.69 -5.18 7.83
CA MET A 141 13.85 -4.68 6.46
C MET A 141 14.76 -3.45 6.49
N ASP A 142 15.74 -3.43 5.59
CA ASP A 142 16.64 -2.29 5.43
C ASP A 142 15.88 -1.04 4.93
N VAL A 143 16.52 0.12 4.93
CA VAL A 143 15.91 1.39 4.50
C VAL A 143 16.75 2.06 3.41
N PRO A 144 16.13 2.83 2.50
CA PRO A 144 16.89 3.60 1.52
C PRO A 144 17.90 4.53 2.19
N SER A 145 19.11 4.62 1.63
CA SER A 145 20.15 5.50 2.16
C SER A 145 19.86 6.97 1.89
N ASP A 146 19.22 7.26 0.76
CA ASP A 146 18.86 8.61 0.34
C ASP A 146 17.37 8.89 0.60
N ALA A 147 17.03 10.16 0.85
CA ALA A 147 15.67 10.58 1.17
C ALA A 147 14.77 10.62 -0.08
N ASP A 148 15.37 10.77 -1.25
CA ASP A 148 14.70 10.86 -2.54
C ASP A 148 14.55 9.48 -3.22
N ASP A 149 15.26 8.46 -2.74
CA ASP A 149 15.19 7.10 -3.24
C ASP A 149 14.08 6.29 -2.57
N VAL A 150 13.56 5.29 -3.30
CA VAL A 150 12.78 4.21 -2.70
C VAL A 150 13.55 2.90 -2.79
N GLY A 151 13.14 1.92 -1.99
CA GLY A 151 13.79 0.62 -1.97
C GLY A 151 12.81 -0.54 -2.02
N TRP A 152 13.02 -1.46 -2.95
CA TRP A 152 12.27 -2.71 -3.06
C TRP A 152 12.87 -3.80 -2.19
N PHE A 153 12.04 -4.48 -1.39
CA PHE A 153 12.46 -5.61 -0.57
C PHE A 153 12.71 -6.86 -1.42
N LYS A 154 13.96 -6.99 -1.88
CA LYS A 154 14.39 -8.06 -2.79
C LYS A 154 14.19 -9.49 -2.25
N PRO A 155 14.34 -9.79 -0.94
CA PRO A 155 14.08 -11.12 -0.41
C PRO A 155 12.60 -11.54 -0.46
N GLY A 156 11.67 -10.60 -0.65
CA GLY A 156 10.23 -10.87 -0.72
C GLY A 156 9.74 -11.22 -2.12
N TYR A 157 8.44 -10.98 -2.36
CA TYR A 157 7.81 -11.21 -3.66
C TYR A 157 8.28 -10.19 -4.71
N ARG A 158 8.46 -10.67 -5.94
CA ARG A 158 8.72 -9.80 -7.10
C ARG A 158 7.43 -9.06 -7.50
N PRO A 159 7.49 -7.77 -7.86
CA PRO A 159 6.34 -7.09 -8.44
C PRO A 159 5.83 -7.84 -9.67
N GLY A 160 4.52 -8.09 -9.72
CA GLY A 160 3.85 -8.73 -10.86
C GLY A 160 3.49 -10.21 -10.66
N ILE A 161 4.06 -10.88 -9.66
CA ILE A 161 3.66 -12.26 -9.29
C ILE A 161 2.73 -12.26 -8.08
N PRO A 162 1.89 -13.31 -7.89
CA PRO A 162 1.07 -13.47 -6.69
C PRO A 162 1.89 -13.34 -5.40
N GLY A 163 1.42 -12.51 -4.48
CA GLY A 163 2.10 -12.16 -3.23
C GLY A 163 2.19 -10.64 -3.01
N HIS A 164 2.76 -10.25 -1.87
CA HIS A 164 2.99 -8.85 -1.53
C HIS A 164 4.43 -8.44 -1.87
N ALA A 165 4.62 -7.76 -3.00
CA ALA A 165 5.85 -7.02 -3.25
C ALA A 165 5.88 -5.77 -2.36
N VAL A 166 7.03 -5.44 -1.80
CA VAL A 166 7.14 -4.32 -0.83
C VAL A 166 8.17 -3.29 -1.29
N VAL A 167 7.77 -2.03 -1.30
CA VAL A 167 8.64 -0.87 -1.57
C VAL A 167 8.55 0.10 -0.39
N ALA A 168 9.69 0.46 0.18
CA ALA A 168 9.80 1.40 1.29
C ALA A 168 10.41 2.73 0.83
N GLY A 169 10.00 3.83 1.45
CA GLY A 169 10.55 5.16 1.22
C GLY A 169 10.36 6.06 2.45
N HIS A 170 11.22 7.06 2.57
CA HIS A 170 11.19 8.01 3.69
C HIS A 170 9.99 8.95 3.61
N VAL A 171 9.42 9.32 4.76
CA VAL A 171 8.37 10.34 4.83
C VAL A 171 8.97 11.74 4.89
N ASP A 172 10.04 11.91 5.66
CA ASP A 172 10.77 13.14 5.84
C ASP A 172 12.25 12.84 6.13
N SER A 173 13.03 13.90 6.17
CA SER A 173 14.45 13.92 6.50
C SER A 173 14.74 15.08 7.45
N LYS A 174 16.00 15.23 7.84
CA LYS A 174 16.43 16.38 8.66
C LYS A 174 16.25 17.73 7.97
N THR A 175 16.17 17.74 6.63
CA THR A 175 16.12 18.96 5.81
C THR A 175 14.73 19.24 5.25
N GLY A 176 13.78 18.29 5.33
CA GLY A 176 12.42 18.52 4.88
C GLY A 176 11.66 17.26 4.48
N PRO A 177 10.57 17.42 3.71
CA PRO A 177 9.84 16.32 3.07
C PRO A 177 10.75 15.39 2.27
N ALA A 178 10.46 14.08 2.28
CA ALA A 178 11.15 13.06 1.50
C ALA A 178 10.22 12.45 0.43
N VAL A 179 10.70 11.45 -0.32
CA VAL A 179 9.99 10.86 -1.48
C VAL A 179 8.55 10.44 -1.19
N PHE A 180 8.27 9.86 -0.01
CA PHE A 180 6.93 9.39 0.36
C PHE A 180 6.19 10.35 1.31
N TYR A 181 6.61 11.61 1.43
CA TYR A 181 5.94 12.61 2.27
C TYR A 181 4.43 12.73 1.99
N LYS A 182 4.06 12.69 0.71
CA LYS A 182 2.67 12.79 0.23
C LYS A 182 1.95 11.45 0.12
N LEU A 183 2.57 10.33 0.49
CA LEU A 183 1.95 9.01 0.33
C LEU A 183 0.61 8.89 1.09
N LYS A 184 0.47 9.60 2.22
CA LYS A 184 -0.78 9.69 3.00
C LYS A 184 -1.97 10.30 2.26
N THR A 185 -1.74 11.02 1.16
CA THR A 185 -2.81 11.64 0.36
C THR A 185 -3.21 10.81 -0.85
N LEU A 186 -2.51 9.69 -1.10
CA LEU A 186 -2.77 8.82 -2.24
C LEU A 186 -4.13 8.12 -2.06
N LYS A 187 -4.94 8.10 -3.11
CA LYS A 187 -6.35 7.66 -3.04
C LYS A 187 -6.52 6.29 -3.68
N LYS A 188 -7.58 5.58 -3.29
CA LYS A 188 -8.03 4.39 -4.02
C LYS A 188 -8.25 4.75 -5.49
N GLY A 189 -7.74 3.93 -6.40
CA GLY A 189 -7.80 4.16 -7.84
C GLY A 189 -6.57 4.85 -8.42
N SER A 190 -5.71 5.48 -7.60
CA SER A 190 -4.45 6.06 -8.06
C SER A 190 -3.53 5.03 -8.71
N LYS A 191 -2.77 5.46 -9.72
CA LYS A 191 -1.82 4.62 -10.44
C LYS A 191 -0.45 4.67 -9.77
N ILE A 192 0.20 3.52 -9.72
CA ILE A 192 1.62 3.36 -9.36
C ILE A 192 2.26 2.59 -10.51
N ILE A 193 3.33 3.10 -11.06
CA ILE A 193 4.01 2.54 -12.22
C ILE A 193 5.40 2.10 -11.78
N LEU A 194 5.74 0.83 -12.00
CA LEU A 194 7.09 0.31 -11.79
C LEU A 194 7.71 -0.02 -13.14
N ARG A 195 8.96 0.41 -13.34
CA ARG A 195 9.72 0.07 -14.55
C ARG A 195 10.95 -0.76 -14.22
N SER A 196 11.31 -1.68 -15.11
CA SER A 196 12.56 -2.41 -15.06
C SER A 196 13.62 -1.72 -15.93
N LYS A 197 14.90 -1.99 -15.65
CA LYS A 197 16.01 -1.49 -16.51
C LYS A 197 15.94 -1.99 -17.96
N LYS A 198 15.12 -3.02 -18.22
CA LYS A 198 14.90 -3.58 -19.57
C LYS A 198 13.73 -2.91 -20.30
N GLY A 199 13.10 -1.91 -19.69
CA GLY A 199 11.96 -1.19 -20.27
C GLY A 199 10.62 -1.88 -20.05
N GLU A 200 10.54 -2.91 -19.21
CA GLU A 200 9.26 -3.53 -18.83
C GLU A 200 8.53 -2.62 -17.85
N GLU A 201 7.23 -2.42 -18.06
CA GLU A 201 6.40 -1.57 -17.20
C GLU A 201 5.26 -2.38 -16.58
N MET A 202 5.00 -2.12 -15.30
CA MET A 202 3.87 -2.68 -14.57
C MET A 202 3.06 -1.56 -13.91
N VAL A 203 1.76 -1.53 -14.21
CA VAL A 203 0.83 -0.57 -13.62
C VAL A 203 0.06 -1.25 -12.50
N PHE A 204 0.11 -0.66 -11.31
CA PHE A 204 -0.68 -1.04 -10.15
C PHE A 204 -1.72 0.03 -9.85
N ARG A 205 -2.86 -0.39 -9.31
CA ARG A 205 -3.93 0.51 -8.88
C ARG A 205 -4.16 0.39 -7.39
N VAL A 206 -4.12 1.51 -6.69
CA VAL A 206 -4.32 1.55 -5.23
C VAL A 206 -5.70 1.01 -4.88
N VAL A 207 -5.76 0.04 -3.97
CA VAL A 207 -7.00 -0.57 -3.48
C VAL A 207 -7.38 -0.09 -2.08
N GLY A 208 -6.40 0.37 -1.29
CA GLY A 208 -6.63 0.90 0.05
C GLY A 208 -5.33 1.31 0.76
N SER A 209 -5.48 1.85 1.97
CA SER A 209 -4.35 2.18 2.84
C SER A 209 -4.72 1.96 4.30
N GLU A 210 -3.73 1.55 5.10
CA GLU A 210 -3.88 1.26 6.51
C GLU A 210 -2.69 1.81 7.29
N LYS A 211 -2.92 2.18 8.56
CA LYS A 211 -1.87 2.60 9.48
C LYS A 211 -1.74 1.56 10.58
N TYR A 212 -0.51 1.23 10.92
CA TYR A 212 -0.20 0.31 12.00
C TYR A 212 0.75 0.96 13.00
N PRO A 213 0.60 0.68 14.30
CA PRO A 213 1.63 1.03 15.27
C PRO A 213 2.97 0.41 14.87
N TYR A 214 4.06 1.12 15.12
CA TYR A 214 5.41 0.70 14.71
C TYR A 214 5.74 -0.73 15.15
N ASN A 215 5.38 -1.11 16.38
CA ASN A 215 5.69 -2.42 16.96
C ASN A 215 4.61 -3.49 16.76
N ASP A 216 3.51 -3.17 16.06
CA ASP A 216 2.31 -4.03 15.96
C ASP A 216 1.77 -4.08 14.52
N ALA A 217 2.68 -4.05 13.55
CA ALA A 217 2.34 -4.17 12.14
C ALA A 217 2.13 -5.65 11.77
N PRO A 218 1.02 -6.02 11.09
CA PRO A 218 0.73 -7.40 10.73
C PRO A 218 1.62 -7.85 9.58
N LEU A 219 2.77 -8.45 9.91
CA LEU A 219 3.82 -8.77 8.94
C LEU A 219 3.37 -9.68 7.81
N GLU A 220 2.54 -10.69 8.09
CA GLU A 220 2.01 -11.58 7.04
C GLU A 220 1.14 -10.83 6.02
N LYS A 221 0.38 -9.83 6.46
CA LYS A 221 -0.43 -8.99 5.56
C LYS A 221 0.42 -8.01 4.74
N ILE A 222 1.62 -7.69 5.22
CA ILE A 222 2.51 -6.73 4.59
C ILE A 222 3.51 -7.39 3.64
N PHE A 223 4.07 -8.54 4.04
CA PHE A 223 5.17 -9.23 3.35
C PHE A 223 4.82 -10.64 2.87
N GLY A 224 3.67 -11.17 3.29
CA GLY A 224 3.32 -12.58 3.11
C GLY A 224 2.69 -12.93 1.76
N PRO A 225 2.13 -14.14 1.65
CA PRO A 225 1.51 -14.62 0.43
C PRO A 225 0.17 -13.95 0.14
N SER A 226 -0.20 -13.94 -1.14
CA SER A 226 -1.50 -13.52 -1.65
C SER A 226 -1.73 -14.22 -2.99
N ASP A 227 -2.98 -14.59 -3.29
CA ASP A 227 -3.34 -15.14 -4.59
C ASP A 227 -3.30 -14.09 -5.70
N LYS A 228 -3.30 -12.81 -5.32
CA LYS A 228 -3.22 -11.65 -6.22
C LYS A 228 -1.80 -11.05 -6.22
N PRO A 229 -1.36 -10.49 -7.36
CA PRO A 229 -0.13 -9.70 -7.44
C PRO A 229 -0.32 -8.32 -6.79
N LEU A 230 0.05 -8.22 -5.52
CA LEU A 230 -0.11 -7.00 -4.71
C LEU A 230 1.22 -6.27 -4.54
N LEU A 231 1.14 -4.95 -4.46
CA LEU A 231 2.25 -4.04 -4.15
C LEU A 231 1.89 -3.25 -2.90
N ASN A 232 2.75 -3.30 -1.88
CA ASN A 232 2.66 -2.50 -0.66
C ASN A 232 3.74 -1.41 -0.69
N LEU A 233 3.31 -0.15 -0.68
CA LEU A 233 4.19 0.99 -0.44
C LEU A 233 4.17 1.33 1.05
N ILE A 234 5.34 1.43 1.68
CA ILE A 234 5.45 1.64 3.13
C ILE A 234 6.27 2.89 3.45
N THR A 235 5.76 3.69 4.40
CA THR A 235 6.50 4.84 4.93
C THR A 235 6.22 5.06 6.42
N CYS A 236 7.01 5.92 7.05
CA CYS A 236 6.79 6.39 8.42
C CYS A 236 5.58 7.34 8.49
N THR A 237 4.79 7.29 9.56
CA THR A 237 3.68 8.24 9.75
C THR A 237 3.34 8.49 11.21
N GLY A 238 2.43 9.42 11.48
CA GLY A 238 2.08 9.80 12.84
C GLY A 238 3.17 10.63 13.53
N LEU A 239 3.10 10.75 14.85
CA LEU A 239 4.02 11.59 15.62
C LEU A 239 5.43 10.99 15.70
N PHE A 240 6.45 11.85 15.58
CA PHE A 240 7.85 11.45 15.79
C PHE A 240 8.16 11.31 17.29
N SER A 241 8.69 10.16 17.69
CA SER A 241 9.12 9.88 19.05
C SER A 241 10.63 10.10 19.19
N ARG A 242 11.05 11.24 19.75
CA ARG A 242 12.48 11.57 19.94
C ARG A 242 13.24 10.52 20.75
N SER A 243 12.62 9.97 21.79
CA SER A 243 13.23 8.91 22.61
C SER A 243 13.48 7.60 21.86
N LYS A 244 12.74 7.36 20.77
CA LYS A 244 12.85 6.14 19.95
C LYS A 244 13.52 6.40 18.59
N GLY A 245 13.83 7.66 18.28
CA GLY A 245 14.38 8.06 16.98
C GLY A 245 13.51 7.67 15.79
N THR A 246 12.18 7.54 15.94
CA THR A 246 11.30 7.10 14.85
C THR A 246 9.86 7.55 15.04
N HIS A 247 9.10 7.50 13.94
CA HIS A 247 7.65 7.68 13.94
C HIS A 247 6.93 6.51 14.59
N GLN A 248 5.84 6.83 15.30
CA GLN A 248 5.07 5.86 16.07
C GLN A 248 4.26 4.88 15.22
N GLU A 249 4.02 5.20 13.95
CA GLU A 249 3.20 4.39 13.05
C GLU A 249 3.92 4.14 11.71
N ARG A 250 3.39 3.16 10.96
CA ARG A 250 3.72 2.91 9.56
C ARG A 250 2.46 3.01 8.73
N LEU A 251 2.53 3.76 7.63
CA LEU A 251 1.49 3.79 6.62
C LEU A 251 1.82 2.74 5.57
N VAL A 252 0.85 1.87 5.27
CA VAL A 252 0.91 0.90 4.18
C VAL A 252 -0.16 1.26 3.17
N VAL A 253 0.25 1.53 1.93
CA VAL A 253 -0.67 1.67 0.79
C VAL A 253 -0.60 0.41 -0.03
N THR A 254 -1.73 -0.28 -0.21
CA THR A 254 -1.81 -1.50 -1.00
C THR A 254 -2.38 -1.21 -2.37
N ALA A 255 -1.76 -1.76 -3.41
CA ALA A 255 -2.17 -1.67 -4.79
C ALA A 255 -2.16 -3.06 -5.45
N GLU A 256 -3.02 -3.26 -6.44
CA GLU A 256 -3.15 -4.51 -7.18
C GLU A 256 -2.71 -4.29 -8.63
N LEU A 257 -2.01 -5.27 -9.22
CA LEU A 257 -1.59 -5.20 -10.63
C LEU A 257 -2.80 -5.03 -11.54
N VAL A 258 -2.73 -4.09 -12.46
CA VAL A 258 -3.71 -3.94 -13.53
C VAL A 258 -3.30 -4.89 -14.67
N PRO A 259 -4.15 -5.85 -15.07
CA PRO A 259 -3.85 -6.72 -16.19
C PRO A 259 -3.64 -5.91 -17.48
N PRO A 260 -2.75 -6.34 -18.39
CA PRO A 260 -2.47 -5.62 -19.65
C PRO A 260 -3.71 -5.35 -20.51
N SER A 261 -4.77 -6.14 -20.36
CA SER A 261 -6.02 -5.99 -21.12
C SER A 261 -7.02 -5.00 -20.49
N ALA A 262 -6.67 -4.38 -19.36
CA ALA A 262 -7.53 -3.48 -18.58
C ALA A 262 -6.91 -2.08 -18.38
N ALA A 263 -5.75 -1.82 -19.02
CA ALA A 263 -5.04 -0.56 -18.99
C ALA A 263 -5.47 0.37 -20.13
#